data_AF-A0A418ER03-F1
#
_entry.id   AF-A0A418ER03-F1
#
_cell.length_a   1.000
_cell.length_b   1.000
_cell.length_c   1.000
_cell.angle_alpha   90.00
_cell.angle_beta   90.00
_cell.angle_gamma   90.00
#
_symmetry.space_group_name_H-M   'P 1'
#
loop_
_entity.id
_entity.type
_entity.pdbx_description
1 polymer ?
#
loop_
_entity_poly.entity_id
_entity_poly.type
_entity_poly.pdbx_seq_one_letter_code
_entity_poly.pdbx_strand_id
1 'polypeptide(L)'
;MTTAASAEVAVVEGTTAASVNPCVPTDLTDGAETVNNLVVEEATKTTDLDETNPDPAEVARLKKEEEKAARDAEKKRKEAEKKEAKRLAEEAAVVAAEEKKAALAAAADKAAKDRSVVQTVLATGKKGKELAKAAKTALKGVTAAVVLAEVVEHNKESAITSSKWLTPDEYGSLLEVTVGAAPAKEQLQALYALQLFMHEHRGREGNRTKGMMELAFKALYAFDIVSDEAFIEYKYDTEDSTAGKMQAIIETSEWLSWLESYEGSDDDEDEDDE
;
A
#
# COMPACT_ATOMS: atom_id res chain seq x y z
N MET A 1 27.72 30.20 43.23
CA MET A 1 28.18 28.90 43.76
C MET A 1 27.17 27.86 43.28
N THR A 2 27.46 26.74 42.60
CA THR A 2 28.69 26.11 42.06
C THR A 2 28.21 24.92 41.21
N THR A 3 28.58 24.64 39.95
CA THR A 3 29.55 25.25 38.98
C THR A 3 29.06 25.02 37.53
N ALA A 4 29.76 25.55 36.51
CA ALA A 4 29.61 25.16 35.10
C ALA A 4 30.62 24.06 34.71
N ALA A 5 30.34 23.30 33.65
CA ALA A 5 31.29 22.39 33.01
C ALA A 5 31.06 22.35 31.49
N SER A 6 31.91 23.03 30.74
CA SER A 6 32.08 22.83 29.30
C SER A 6 33.06 21.68 29.05
N ALA A 7 32.93 20.99 27.91
CA ALA A 7 33.97 20.13 27.38
C ALA A 7 34.06 20.31 25.86
N GLU A 8 35.28 20.29 25.35
CA GLU A 8 35.66 20.78 24.02
C GLU A 8 35.85 19.64 22.99
N VAL A 9 35.57 19.98 21.73
CA VAL A 9 36.22 19.54 20.48
C VAL A 9 37.19 18.34 20.52
N ALA A 10 36.97 17.41 19.58
CA ALA A 10 38.06 16.72 18.88
C ALA A 10 37.67 16.47 17.41
N VAL A 11 38.34 17.17 16.49
CA VAL A 11 38.29 16.93 15.04
C VAL A 11 39.41 15.95 14.66
N VAL A 12 39.15 15.03 13.72
CA VAL A 12 40.21 14.32 12.99
C VAL A 12 39.87 14.32 11.50
N GLU A 13 40.72 14.98 10.71
CA GLU A 13 40.75 14.91 9.25
C GLU A 13 41.86 13.96 8.77
N GLY A 14 41.75 13.52 7.50
CA GLY A 14 42.81 12.80 6.77
C GLY A 14 42.71 11.27 6.83
N THR A 15 43.12 10.50 5.80
CA THR A 15 43.83 10.87 4.56
C THR A 15 43.69 9.77 3.48
N THR A 16 43.77 10.19 2.21
CA THR A 16 44.04 9.48 0.93
C THR A 16 44.78 8.12 0.97
N ALA A 17 44.80 7.22 -0.04
CA ALA A 17 44.05 7.00 -1.31
C ALA A 17 44.56 5.71 -2.00
N ALA A 18 43.91 5.31 -3.11
CA ALA A 18 44.44 4.57 -4.27
C ALA A 18 44.95 3.11 -4.16
N SER A 19 44.40 2.23 -5.02
CA SER A 19 45.08 1.23 -5.90
C SER A 19 44.02 0.19 -6.32
N VAL A 20 43.37 0.25 -7.49
CA VAL A 20 43.87 -0.05 -8.85
C VAL A 20 44.54 -1.43 -8.97
N ASN A 21 43.80 -2.44 -9.46
CA ASN A 21 44.18 -3.23 -10.63
C ASN A 21 43.11 -4.28 -11.01
N PRO A 22 42.48 -4.18 -12.19
CA PRO A 22 41.87 -5.33 -12.86
C PRO A 22 42.93 -6.03 -13.73
N CYS A 23 42.98 -7.36 -13.73
CA CYS A 23 43.87 -8.12 -14.60
C CYS A 23 43.08 -9.16 -15.41
N VAL A 24 42.82 -8.82 -16.67
CA VAL A 24 42.45 -9.74 -17.74
C VAL A 24 43.58 -9.68 -18.77
N PRO A 25 44.17 -10.81 -19.17
CA PRO A 25 44.92 -10.90 -20.42
C PRO A 25 44.08 -11.60 -21.49
N THR A 26 43.73 -10.84 -22.52
CA THR A 26 43.45 -11.39 -23.84
C THR A 26 44.76 -11.69 -24.59
N ASP A 27 44.59 -12.34 -25.75
CA ASP A 27 45.42 -12.22 -26.96
C ASP A 27 46.40 -13.36 -27.31
N LEU A 28 46.77 -13.35 -28.60
CA LEU A 28 47.77 -14.14 -29.32
C LEU A 28 47.36 -15.55 -29.76
N THR A 29 46.52 -15.54 -30.79
CA THR A 29 46.79 -16.30 -32.02
C THR A 29 48.20 -15.99 -32.57
N ASP A 30 49.00 -17.01 -32.90
CA ASP A 30 49.64 -17.26 -34.21
C ASP A 30 50.53 -18.53 -34.11
N GLY A 31 51.03 -19.07 -35.23
CA GLY A 31 51.98 -20.20 -35.23
C GLY A 31 51.59 -21.37 -36.14
N ALA A 32 51.70 -21.16 -37.45
CA ALA A 32 51.67 -22.24 -38.44
C ALA A 32 53.08 -22.85 -38.68
N GLU A 33 53.07 -23.97 -39.42
CA GLU A 33 54.21 -24.70 -40.02
C GLU A 33 55.04 -25.67 -39.14
N THR A 34 55.00 -26.98 -39.43
CA THR A 34 55.91 -27.78 -40.31
C THR A 34 57.33 -27.91 -39.69
N VAL A 35 57.97 -29.08 -39.49
CA VAL A 35 58.25 -30.19 -40.43
C VAL A 35 58.64 -31.51 -39.71
N ASN A 36 58.41 -32.65 -40.40
CA ASN A 36 59.11 -33.95 -40.28
C ASN A 36 58.91 -34.75 -38.95
N ASN A 37 58.96 -36.09 -38.95
CA ASN A 37 59.66 -36.98 -39.88
C ASN A 37 58.94 -38.30 -40.19
N LEU A 38 59.26 -38.86 -41.36
CA LEU A 38 58.79 -40.15 -41.87
C LEU A 38 59.40 -41.33 -41.09
N VAL A 39 58.58 -42.30 -40.67
CA VAL A 39 58.96 -43.72 -40.65
C VAL A 39 57.82 -44.53 -41.25
N VAL A 40 58.15 -45.34 -42.24
CA VAL A 40 57.25 -46.26 -42.93
C VAL A 40 57.24 -47.58 -42.17
N GLU A 41 56.06 -48.12 -41.87
CA GLU A 41 55.91 -49.58 -41.79
C GLU A 41 54.57 -50.01 -42.38
N GLU A 42 54.63 -51.10 -43.15
CA GLU A 42 53.61 -51.52 -44.10
C GLU A 42 52.82 -52.70 -43.52
N ALA A 43 51.49 -52.58 -43.44
CA ALA A 43 50.61 -53.67 -43.03
C ALA A 43 49.34 -53.69 -43.90
N THR A 44 49.52 -53.92 -45.21
CA THR A 44 48.39 -54.14 -46.12
C THR A 44 47.87 -55.58 -45.99
N LYS A 45 46.67 -55.77 -45.42
CA LYS A 45 45.78 -56.85 -45.89
C LYS A 45 44.29 -56.61 -45.57
N THR A 46 43.57 -56.21 -46.63
CA THR A 46 42.16 -56.54 -46.96
C THR A 46 41.21 -56.98 -45.84
N THR A 47 40.06 -56.32 -45.73
CA THR A 47 38.78 -56.81 -46.32
C THR A 47 37.67 -55.77 -46.26
N ASP A 48 36.89 -55.73 -47.34
CA ASP A 48 35.50 -55.29 -47.49
C ASP A 48 35.05 -53.86 -47.11
N LEU A 49 34.57 -53.19 -48.16
CA LEU A 49 33.61 -52.09 -48.10
C LEU A 49 32.24 -52.69 -47.76
N ASP A 50 31.75 -52.49 -46.55
CA ASP A 50 30.33 -52.66 -46.23
C ASP A 50 29.75 -51.30 -45.84
N GLU A 51 28.90 -50.76 -46.70
CA GLU A 51 28.05 -49.62 -46.37
C GLU A 51 27.02 -50.08 -45.35
N THR A 52 27.36 -49.98 -44.05
CA THR A 52 26.40 -50.16 -42.96
C THR A 52 25.40 -49.00 -42.96
N ASN A 53 24.48 -49.01 -43.92
CA ASN A 53 23.28 -48.20 -43.91
C ASN A 53 22.46 -48.65 -42.69
N PRO A 54 22.31 -47.82 -41.64
CA PRO A 54 21.81 -48.28 -40.35
C PRO A 54 20.37 -48.79 -40.47
N ASP A 55 20.04 -49.87 -39.74
CA ASP A 55 18.73 -50.51 -39.83
C ASP A 55 17.62 -49.47 -39.57
N PRO A 56 16.66 -49.28 -40.51
CA PRO A 56 15.59 -48.30 -40.36
C PRO A 56 14.80 -48.43 -39.06
N ALA A 57 14.69 -49.64 -38.49
CA ALA A 57 14.04 -49.89 -37.21
C ALA A 57 14.88 -49.40 -36.01
N GLU A 58 16.22 -49.46 -36.09
CA GLU A 58 17.11 -48.96 -35.04
C GLU A 58 17.17 -47.43 -35.04
N VAL A 59 17.30 -46.81 -36.22
CA VAL A 59 17.23 -45.35 -36.39
C VAL A 59 15.89 -44.80 -35.88
N ALA A 60 14.78 -45.47 -36.17
CA ALA A 60 13.46 -45.07 -35.67
C ALA A 60 13.31 -45.19 -34.14
N ARG A 61 13.97 -46.19 -33.53
CA ARG A 61 13.98 -46.34 -32.06
C ARG A 61 14.83 -45.27 -31.38
N LEU A 62 16.03 -45.01 -31.88
CA LEU A 62 16.91 -43.96 -31.38
C LEU A 62 16.22 -42.59 -31.46
N LYS A 63 15.62 -42.25 -32.60
CA LYS A 63 14.86 -41.01 -32.78
C LYS A 63 13.68 -40.87 -31.80
N LYS A 64 12.97 -41.96 -31.51
CA LYS A 64 11.85 -41.98 -30.55
C LYS A 64 12.33 -41.85 -29.10
N GLU A 65 13.51 -42.38 -28.78
CA GLU A 65 14.13 -42.26 -27.46
C GLU A 65 14.69 -40.84 -27.24
N GLU A 66 15.29 -40.24 -28.27
CA GLU A 66 15.71 -38.84 -28.31
C GLU A 66 14.52 -37.88 -28.17
N GLU A 67 13.44 -38.07 -28.92
CA GLU A 67 12.21 -37.26 -28.79
C GLU A 67 11.61 -37.34 -27.37
N LYS A 68 11.60 -38.54 -26.78
CA LYS A 68 11.16 -38.74 -25.39
C LYS A 68 12.10 -38.03 -24.40
N ALA A 69 13.40 -38.16 -24.57
CA ALA A 69 14.40 -37.51 -23.71
C ALA A 69 14.30 -35.97 -23.81
N ALA A 70 14.10 -35.43 -25.01
CA ALA A 70 13.87 -34.01 -25.24
C ALA A 70 12.59 -33.52 -24.54
N ARG A 71 11.48 -34.26 -24.66
CA ARG A 71 10.22 -33.95 -23.97
C ARG A 71 10.34 -34.00 -22.44
N ASP A 72 11.04 -35.00 -21.90
CA ASP A 72 11.27 -35.12 -20.46
C ASP A 72 12.22 -34.02 -19.94
N ALA A 73 13.20 -33.59 -20.74
CA ALA A 73 14.07 -32.45 -20.44
C ALA A 73 13.30 -31.11 -20.49
N GLU A 74 12.47 -30.88 -21.50
CA GLU A 74 11.61 -29.70 -21.62
C GLU A 74 10.63 -29.60 -20.45
N LYS A 75 10.00 -30.72 -20.07
CA LYS A 75 9.10 -30.78 -18.91
C LYS A 75 9.84 -30.41 -17.62
N LYS A 76 11.03 -30.96 -17.38
CA LYS A 76 11.86 -30.62 -16.20
C LYS A 76 12.26 -29.15 -16.21
N ARG A 77 12.61 -28.57 -17.36
CA ARG A 77 12.93 -27.15 -17.50
C ARG A 77 11.73 -26.27 -17.15
N LYS A 78 10.55 -26.54 -17.72
CA LYS A 78 9.30 -25.82 -17.43
C LYS A 78 8.87 -25.95 -15.97
N GLU A 79 9.12 -27.09 -15.34
CA GLU A 79 8.83 -27.31 -13.92
C GLU A 79 9.82 -26.56 -13.00
N ALA A 80 11.11 -26.51 -13.35
CA ALA A 80 12.12 -25.71 -12.66
C ALA A 80 11.82 -24.21 -12.77
N GLU A 81 11.54 -23.72 -13.98
CA GLU A 81 11.16 -22.33 -14.27
C GLU A 81 9.90 -21.92 -13.49
N LYS A 82 8.85 -22.77 -13.48
CA LYS A 82 7.64 -22.53 -12.67
C LYS A 82 7.93 -22.51 -11.16
N LYS A 83 8.84 -23.37 -10.68
CA LYS A 83 9.24 -23.41 -9.26
C LYS A 83 10.05 -22.18 -8.86
N GLU A 84 10.92 -21.71 -9.74
CA GLU A 84 11.69 -20.47 -9.56
C GLU A 84 10.80 -19.24 -9.60
N ALA A 85 9.92 -19.12 -10.59
CA ALA A 85 8.93 -18.05 -10.67
C ALA A 85 8.02 -18.02 -9.43
N LYS A 86 7.60 -19.19 -8.91
CA LYS A 86 6.86 -19.26 -7.65
C LYS A 86 7.69 -18.75 -6.47
N ARG A 87 8.96 -19.16 -6.34
CA ARG A 87 9.85 -18.72 -5.26
C ARG A 87 10.03 -17.20 -5.28
N LEU A 88 10.28 -16.61 -6.47
CA LEU A 88 10.42 -15.17 -6.65
C LEU A 88 9.13 -14.41 -6.30
N ALA A 89 7.96 -14.95 -6.67
CA ALA A 89 6.67 -14.36 -6.29
C ALA A 89 6.39 -14.44 -4.78
N GLU A 90 6.76 -15.54 -4.13
CA GLU A 90 6.63 -15.75 -2.68
C GLU A 90 7.57 -14.82 -1.90
N GLU A 91 8.83 -14.67 -2.36
CA GLU A 91 9.83 -13.74 -1.81
C GLU A 91 9.40 -12.27 -1.97
N ALA A 92 8.94 -11.88 -3.15
CA ALA A 92 8.40 -10.53 -3.38
C ALA A 92 7.16 -10.25 -2.52
N ALA A 93 6.29 -11.23 -2.31
CA ALA A 93 5.13 -11.09 -1.42
C ALA A 93 5.53 -10.93 0.06
N VAL A 94 6.61 -11.61 0.51
CA VAL A 94 7.16 -11.44 1.86
C VAL A 94 7.76 -10.04 2.03
N VAL A 95 8.57 -9.56 1.08
CA VAL A 95 9.14 -8.20 1.12
C VAL A 95 8.04 -7.14 1.15
N ALA A 96 7.05 -7.24 0.26
CA ALA A 96 5.90 -6.33 0.25
C ALA A 96 5.07 -6.37 1.54
N ALA A 97 4.96 -7.55 2.19
CA ALA A 97 4.28 -7.69 3.48
C ALA A 97 5.08 -7.07 4.63
N GLU A 98 6.41 -7.19 4.64
CA GLU A 98 7.28 -6.54 5.63
C GLU A 98 7.32 -5.02 5.46
N GLU A 99 7.40 -4.52 4.23
CA GLU A 99 7.32 -3.09 3.92
C GLU A 99 5.95 -2.52 4.33
N LYS A 100 4.84 -3.19 4.00
CA LYS A 100 3.50 -2.81 4.45
C LYS A 100 3.40 -2.80 5.97
N LYS A 101 3.97 -3.79 6.66
CA LYS A 101 4.00 -3.86 8.13
C LYS A 101 4.84 -2.74 8.75
N ALA A 102 5.99 -2.40 8.18
CA ALA A 102 6.84 -1.31 8.63
C ALA A 102 6.16 0.06 8.42
N ALA A 103 5.51 0.27 7.27
CA ALA A 103 4.72 1.46 6.97
C ALA A 103 3.53 1.61 7.95
N LEU A 104 2.80 0.53 8.24
CA LEU A 104 1.73 0.52 9.24
C LEU A 104 2.23 0.82 10.66
N ALA A 105 3.39 0.30 11.05
CA ALA A 105 3.99 0.60 12.35
C ALA A 105 4.41 2.08 12.47
N ALA A 106 5.09 2.62 11.45
CA ALA A 106 5.46 4.04 11.41
C ALA A 106 4.23 4.96 11.38
N ALA A 107 3.17 4.58 10.68
CA ALA A 107 1.88 5.28 10.69
C ALA A 107 1.22 5.23 12.07
N ALA A 108 1.28 4.11 12.78
CA ALA A 108 0.76 3.97 14.14
C ALA A 108 1.54 4.84 15.15
N ASP A 109 2.86 4.91 15.04
CA ASP A 109 3.71 5.79 15.86
C ASP A 109 3.45 7.28 15.58
N LYS A 110 3.23 7.65 14.31
CA LYS A 110 2.78 9.00 13.94
C LYS A 110 1.41 9.29 14.54
N ALA A 111 0.45 8.39 14.35
CA ALA A 111 -0.91 8.52 14.89
C ALA A 111 -0.92 8.61 16.42
N ALA A 112 -0.03 7.94 17.14
CA ALA A 112 0.10 8.07 18.60
C ALA A 112 0.53 9.49 19.02
N LYS A 113 1.50 10.09 18.30
CA LYS A 113 1.94 11.47 18.54
C LYS A 113 0.85 12.47 18.17
N ASP A 114 0.27 12.31 16.99
CA ASP A 114 -0.81 13.15 16.47
C ASP A 114 -2.01 13.18 17.43
N ARG A 115 -2.44 12.01 17.95
CA ARG A 115 -3.50 11.91 18.97
C ARG A 115 -3.18 12.73 20.22
N SER A 116 -1.95 12.65 20.74
CA SER A 116 -1.54 13.45 21.89
C SER A 116 -1.60 14.97 21.63
N VAL A 117 -1.30 15.41 20.40
CA VAL A 117 -1.45 16.82 20.01
C VAL A 117 -2.93 17.21 19.95
N VAL A 118 -3.80 16.40 19.34
CA VAL A 118 -5.26 16.67 19.30
C VAL A 118 -5.85 16.70 20.71
N GLN A 119 -5.53 15.73 21.57
CA GLN A 119 -5.96 15.71 22.97
C GLN A 119 -5.54 16.97 23.73
N THR A 120 -4.33 17.47 23.49
CA THR A 120 -3.83 18.72 24.10
C THR A 120 -4.65 19.94 23.65
N VAL A 121 -5.07 19.98 22.38
CA VAL A 121 -5.92 21.04 21.84
C VAL A 121 -7.34 20.96 22.41
N LEU A 122 -7.93 19.77 22.48
CA LEU A 122 -9.27 19.55 23.04
C LEU A 122 -9.32 19.82 24.56
N ALA A 123 -8.27 19.45 25.30
CA ALA A 123 -8.12 19.73 26.73
C ALA A 123 -8.09 21.23 27.09
N THR A 124 -7.99 22.14 26.11
CA THR A 124 -8.13 23.59 26.36
C THR A 124 -9.56 24.02 26.71
N GLY A 125 -10.56 23.15 26.50
CA GLY A 125 -11.98 23.42 26.81
C GLY A 125 -12.63 24.49 25.92
N LYS A 126 -11.92 24.99 24.90
CA LYS A 126 -12.45 25.91 23.89
C LYS A 126 -13.40 25.18 22.95
N LYS A 127 -14.32 25.92 22.34
CA LYS A 127 -15.25 25.41 21.32
C LYS A 127 -15.35 26.35 20.11
N GLY A 128 -15.96 25.86 19.04
CA GLY A 128 -16.24 26.57 17.80
C GLY A 128 -15.05 27.34 17.24
N LYS A 129 -15.27 28.58 16.82
CA LYS A 129 -14.27 29.42 16.13
C LYS A 129 -12.99 29.68 16.96
N GLU A 130 -13.07 29.69 18.29
CA GLU A 130 -11.88 29.84 19.14
C GLU A 130 -11.01 28.58 19.16
N LEU A 131 -11.65 27.39 19.19
CA LEU A 131 -10.98 26.10 19.08
C LEU A 131 -10.36 25.94 17.69
N ALA A 132 -11.12 26.22 16.63
CA ALA A 132 -10.67 26.18 15.25
C ALA A 132 -9.43 27.05 15.01
N LYS A 133 -9.43 28.29 15.53
CA LYS A 133 -8.28 29.21 15.42
C LYS A 133 -7.03 28.69 16.14
N ALA A 134 -7.18 28.06 17.30
CA ALA A 134 -6.06 27.46 18.02
C ALA A 134 -5.53 26.19 17.30
N ALA A 135 -6.45 25.37 16.79
CA ALA A 135 -6.15 24.11 16.12
C ALA A 135 -5.48 24.29 14.75
N LYS A 136 -5.85 25.32 13.97
CA LYS A 136 -5.37 25.52 12.59
C LYS A 136 -3.85 25.52 12.43
N THR A 137 -3.10 25.95 13.46
CA THR A 137 -1.63 25.84 13.49
C THR A 137 -1.15 24.59 14.23
N ALA A 138 -1.81 24.21 15.34
CA ALA A 138 -1.39 23.10 16.19
C ALA A 138 -1.57 21.72 15.52
N LEU A 139 -2.59 21.55 14.69
CA LEU A 139 -2.96 20.28 14.03
C LEU A 139 -2.46 20.21 12.57
N LYS A 140 -1.58 21.12 12.15
CA LYS A 140 -1.04 21.12 10.78
C LYS A 140 -0.22 19.84 10.52
N GLY A 141 -0.72 18.99 9.64
CA GLY A 141 -0.10 17.70 9.30
C GLY A 141 -0.55 16.53 10.18
N VAL A 142 -1.51 16.73 11.08
CA VAL A 142 -2.32 15.66 11.67
C VAL A 142 -3.35 15.21 10.62
N THR A 143 -3.57 13.91 10.47
CA THR A 143 -4.53 13.39 9.49
C THR A 143 -5.98 13.59 9.93
N ALA A 144 -6.88 13.80 8.98
CA ALA A 144 -8.30 14.03 9.25
C ALA A 144 -8.93 12.93 10.11
N ALA A 145 -8.56 11.66 9.86
CA ALA A 145 -9.00 10.51 10.64
C ALA A 145 -8.62 10.57 12.13
N VAL A 146 -7.41 11.05 12.45
CA VAL A 146 -6.96 11.19 13.84
C VAL A 146 -7.70 12.35 14.53
N VAL A 147 -7.93 13.47 13.84
CA VAL A 147 -8.71 14.58 14.41
C VAL A 147 -10.14 14.11 14.72
N LEU A 148 -10.82 13.47 13.77
CA LEU A 148 -12.20 13.06 13.97
C LEU A 148 -12.32 11.99 15.07
N ALA A 149 -11.44 10.99 15.10
CA ALA A 149 -11.40 9.95 16.14
C ALA A 149 -11.27 10.52 17.56
N GLU A 150 -10.35 11.46 17.77
CA GLU A 150 -10.13 12.07 19.09
C GLU A 150 -11.26 13.05 19.46
N VAL A 151 -11.87 13.74 18.49
CA VAL A 151 -13.06 14.57 18.75
C VAL A 151 -14.23 13.70 19.23
N VAL A 152 -14.52 12.58 18.57
CA VAL A 152 -15.63 11.70 18.97
C VAL A 152 -15.38 10.99 20.31
N GLU A 153 -14.15 10.56 20.63
CA GLU A 153 -13.88 9.97 21.95
C GLU A 153 -13.88 11.04 23.06
N HIS A 154 -13.43 12.27 22.78
CA HIS A 154 -13.49 13.37 23.75
C HIS A 154 -14.92 13.81 24.09
N ASN A 155 -15.86 13.73 23.13
CA ASN A 155 -17.25 14.13 23.30
C ASN A 155 -18.25 12.95 23.34
N LYS A 156 -17.74 11.73 23.56
CA LYS A 156 -18.39 10.42 23.38
C LYS A 156 -19.88 10.31 23.69
N GLU A 157 -20.31 10.69 24.89
CA GLU A 157 -21.73 10.60 25.28
C GLU A 157 -22.64 11.48 24.40
N SER A 158 -22.13 12.61 23.89
CA SER A 158 -22.82 13.43 22.90
C SER A 158 -22.81 12.76 21.52
N ALA A 159 -21.68 12.22 21.08
CA ALA A 159 -21.55 11.58 19.78
C ALA A 159 -22.43 10.33 19.60
N ILE A 160 -22.63 9.54 20.65
CA ILE A 160 -23.49 8.35 20.60
C ILE A 160 -24.98 8.66 20.81
N THR A 161 -25.37 9.91 21.11
CA THR A 161 -26.77 10.29 21.38
C THR A 161 -27.31 11.44 20.51
N SER A 162 -26.45 12.20 19.85
CA SER A 162 -26.85 13.34 19.01
C SER A 162 -25.78 13.73 17.99
N SER A 163 -26.17 14.43 16.92
CA SER A 163 -25.24 15.10 16.00
C SER A 163 -24.89 16.54 16.43
N LYS A 164 -25.35 17.00 17.60
CA LYS A 164 -25.18 18.41 18.06
C LYS A 164 -23.73 18.82 18.23
N TRP A 165 -22.82 17.89 18.49
CA TRP A 165 -21.39 18.17 18.62
C TRP A 165 -20.73 18.57 17.29
N LEU A 166 -21.35 18.26 16.14
CA LEU A 166 -20.90 18.67 14.81
C LEU A 166 -21.26 20.13 14.47
N THR A 167 -22.04 20.84 15.29
CA THR A 167 -22.42 22.23 14.98
C THR A 167 -21.18 23.16 15.01
N PRO A 168 -21.18 24.27 14.24
CA PRO A 168 -20.08 25.23 14.25
C PRO A 168 -19.72 25.81 15.62
N ASP A 169 -20.68 25.88 16.54
CA ASP A 169 -20.47 26.37 17.91
C ASP A 169 -19.78 25.34 18.83
N GLU A 170 -19.84 24.05 18.49
CA GLU A 170 -19.27 22.93 19.23
C GLU A 170 -17.91 22.53 18.63
N TYR A 171 -17.85 21.46 17.83
CA TYR A 171 -16.62 21.00 17.15
C TYR A 171 -16.68 21.14 15.63
N GLY A 172 -17.81 21.58 15.04
CA GLY A 172 -17.97 21.75 13.59
C GLY A 172 -16.89 22.64 12.98
N SER A 173 -16.68 23.85 13.51
CA SER A 173 -15.62 24.75 13.02
C SER A 173 -14.20 24.20 13.19
N LEU A 174 -13.95 23.27 14.13
CA LEU A 174 -12.66 22.58 14.24
C LEU A 174 -12.50 21.59 13.08
N LEU A 175 -13.53 20.80 12.81
CA LEU A 175 -13.53 19.78 11.76
C LEU A 175 -13.52 20.41 10.37
N GLU A 176 -14.26 21.48 10.12
CA GLU A 176 -14.19 22.31 8.91
C GLU A 176 -12.74 22.71 8.57
N VAL A 177 -12.00 23.29 9.52
CA VAL A 177 -10.61 23.74 9.29
C VAL A 177 -9.55 22.63 9.32
N THR A 178 -9.94 21.36 9.49
CA THR A 178 -9.02 20.22 9.57
C THR A 178 -9.40 19.08 8.63
N VAL A 179 -10.58 18.49 8.81
CA VAL A 179 -11.19 17.46 7.94
C VAL A 179 -11.65 18.09 6.63
N GLY A 180 -12.44 19.16 6.65
CA GLY A 180 -12.93 19.83 5.42
C GLY A 180 -11.80 20.41 4.57
N ALA A 181 -10.71 20.83 5.22
CA ALA A 181 -9.49 21.29 4.54
C ALA A 181 -8.57 20.16 4.03
N ALA A 182 -8.88 18.88 4.30
CA ALA A 182 -8.14 17.71 3.83
C ALA A 182 -8.71 17.20 2.48
N PRO A 183 -7.93 16.48 1.65
CA PRO A 183 -8.43 15.90 0.41
C PRO A 183 -9.48 14.80 0.67
N ALA A 184 -10.37 14.54 -0.29
CA ALA A 184 -11.45 13.56 -0.17
C ALA A 184 -10.99 12.20 0.38
N LYS A 185 -9.85 11.68 -0.08
CA LYS A 185 -9.25 10.44 0.44
C LYS A 185 -8.92 10.48 1.95
N GLU A 186 -8.52 11.61 2.51
CA GLU A 186 -8.32 11.76 3.97
C GLU A 186 -9.65 11.94 4.70
N GLN A 187 -10.63 12.64 4.11
CA GLN A 187 -11.98 12.75 4.66
C GLN A 187 -12.67 11.38 4.73
N LEU A 188 -12.47 10.54 3.71
CA LEU A 188 -12.90 9.14 3.69
C LEU A 188 -12.30 8.33 4.85
N GLN A 189 -11.00 8.51 5.14
CA GLN A 189 -10.39 7.88 6.33
C GLN A 189 -11.01 8.39 7.63
N ALA A 190 -11.52 9.63 7.66
CA ALA A 190 -12.30 10.14 8.78
C ALA A 190 -13.67 9.46 8.87
N LEU A 191 -14.37 9.20 7.77
CA LEU A 191 -15.62 8.42 7.76
C LEU A 191 -15.40 7.00 8.32
N TYR A 192 -14.28 6.33 8.00
CA TYR A 192 -13.92 5.05 8.62
C TYR A 192 -13.65 5.16 10.13
N ALA A 193 -13.00 6.24 10.59
CA ALA A 193 -12.79 6.48 12.01
C ALA A 193 -14.11 6.69 12.77
N LEU A 194 -15.06 7.44 12.20
CA LEU A 194 -16.41 7.63 12.73
C LEU A 194 -17.20 6.31 12.78
N GLN A 195 -17.15 5.52 11.70
CA GLN A 195 -17.75 4.19 11.62
C GLN A 195 -17.25 3.27 12.74
N LEU A 196 -15.92 3.21 12.94
CA LEU A 196 -15.30 2.37 13.96
C LEU A 196 -15.78 2.76 15.36
N PHE A 197 -15.76 4.06 15.67
CA PHE A 197 -16.28 4.60 16.93
C PHE A 197 -17.76 4.24 17.16
N MET A 198 -18.61 4.42 16.14
CA MET A 198 -20.04 4.08 16.21
C MET A 198 -20.26 2.58 16.41
N HIS A 199 -19.41 1.74 15.85
CA HIS A 199 -19.45 0.29 16.03
C HIS A 199 -19.01 -0.14 17.45
N GLU A 200 -17.91 0.41 17.96
CA GLU A 200 -17.36 0.10 19.28
C GLU A 200 -18.34 0.48 20.40
N HIS A 201 -19.05 1.61 20.27
CA HIS A 201 -19.97 2.09 21.30
C HIS A 201 -21.43 1.66 21.11
N ARG A 202 -21.71 0.83 20.10
CA ARG A 202 -23.06 0.27 19.80
C ARG A 202 -23.68 -0.53 20.96
N GLY A 203 -22.82 -1.05 21.85
CA GLY A 203 -23.20 -1.77 23.06
C GLY A 203 -23.68 -3.21 22.82
N ARG A 204 -23.84 -3.98 23.90
CA ARG A 204 -24.21 -5.42 23.87
C ARG A 204 -25.52 -5.68 23.12
N GLU A 205 -26.48 -4.75 23.21
CA GLU A 205 -27.80 -4.88 22.59
C GLU A 205 -27.86 -4.35 21.14
N GLY A 206 -26.76 -3.79 20.61
CA GLY A 206 -26.70 -3.32 19.23
C GLY A 206 -27.47 -2.02 18.92
N ASN A 207 -28.12 -1.41 19.90
CA ASN A 207 -29.06 -0.30 19.68
C ASN A 207 -28.54 1.09 20.11
N ARG A 208 -27.38 1.21 20.78
CA ARG A 208 -26.97 2.48 21.41
C ARG A 208 -26.62 3.59 20.41
N THR A 209 -26.07 3.22 19.26
CA THR A 209 -25.68 4.12 18.17
C THR A 209 -26.54 3.95 16.91
N LYS A 210 -27.68 3.24 17.00
CA LYS A 210 -28.54 2.94 15.85
C LYS A 210 -29.12 4.22 15.24
N GLY A 211 -28.84 4.48 13.97
CA GLY A 211 -29.23 5.69 13.25
C GLY A 211 -28.34 6.89 13.55
N MET A 212 -27.38 6.78 14.47
CA MET A 212 -26.43 7.86 14.74
C MET A 212 -25.44 8.05 13.59
N MET A 213 -25.14 7.00 12.83
CA MET A 213 -24.28 7.09 11.65
C MET A 213 -24.91 7.99 10.57
N GLU A 214 -26.20 7.78 10.27
CA GLU A 214 -26.98 8.59 9.32
C GLU A 214 -27.12 10.05 9.78
N LEU A 215 -27.40 10.28 11.06
CA LEU A 215 -27.49 11.63 11.63
C LEU A 215 -26.13 12.35 11.62
N ALA A 216 -25.02 11.62 11.79
CA ALA A 216 -23.68 12.19 11.69
C ALA A 216 -23.31 12.50 10.23
N PHE A 217 -23.61 11.61 9.28
CA PHE A 217 -23.39 11.82 7.84
C PHE A 217 -24.13 13.06 7.33
N LYS A 218 -25.44 13.16 7.62
CA LYS A 218 -26.25 14.33 7.29
C LYS A 218 -25.69 15.64 7.87
N ALA A 219 -25.13 15.60 9.09
CA ALA A 219 -24.54 16.77 9.72
C ALA A 219 -23.13 17.12 9.19
N LEU A 220 -22.31 16.12 8.83
CA LEU A 220 -21.01 16.32 8.20
C LEU A 220 -21.16 17.00 6.82
N TYR A 221 -22.14 16.56 6.03
CA TYR A 221 -22.54 17.20 4.77
C TYR A 221 -23.11 18.62 4.99
N ALA A 222 -24.11 18.77 5.87
CA ALA A 222 -24.79 20.04 6.09
C ALA A 222 -23.91 21.16 6.70
N PHE A 223 -22.72 20.83 7.23
CA PHE A 223 -21.73 21.78 7.74
C PHE A 223 -20.46 21.86 6.89
N ASP A 224 -20.45 21.29 5.67
CA ASP A 224 -19.33 21.33 4.73
C ASP A 224 -18.00 20.81 5.34
N ILE A 225 -18.11 19.73 6.13
CA ILE A 225 -16.98 19.08 6.82
C ILE A 225 -16.39 17.94 5.98
N VAL A 226 -17.22 17.31 5.15
CA VAL A 226 -16.86 16.21 4.26
C VAL A 226 -17.55 16.43 2.91
N SER A 227 -16.79 16.33 1.82
CA SER A 227 -17.28 16.48 0.47
C SER A 227 -18.02 15.25 -0.03
N ASP A 228 -18.85 15.48 -1.04
CA ASP A 228 -19.71 14.47 -1.67
C ASP A 228 -18.88 13.30 -2.21
N GLU A 229 -17.78 13.62 -2.90
CA GLU A 229 -16.77 12.66 -3.40
C GLU A 229 -16.35 11.63 -2.32
N ALA A 230 -16.11 12.07 -1.08
CA ALA A 230 -15.71 11.18 0.01
C ALA A 230 -16.87 10.29 0.52
N PHE A 231 -18.12 10.76 0.48
CA PHE A 231 -19.29 9.95 0.79
C PHE A 231 -19.60 8.92 -0.30
N ILE A 232 -19.39 9.28 -1.57
CA ILE A 232 -19.54 8.38 -2.72
C ILE A 232 -18.43 7.32 -2.73
N GLU A 233 -17.16 7.71 -2.54
CA GLU A 233 -16.03 6.76 -2.43
C GLU A 233 -16.24 5.81 -1.24
N TYR A 234 -16.77 6.29 -0.11
CA TYR A 234 -17.13 5.47 1.05
C TYR A 234 -18.14 4.35 0.74
N LYS A 235 -19.13 4.64 -0.11
CA LYS A 235 -20.17 3.69 -0.50
C LYS A 235 -19.66 2.61 -1.45
N TYR A 236 -18.84 2.98 -2.44
CA TYR A 236 -18.37 2.09 -3.48
C TYR A 236 -17.08 1.34 -3.16
N ASP A 237 -16.28 1.84 -2.21
CA ASP A 237 -15.09 1.13 -1.76
C ASP A 237 -15.44 -0.27 -1.21
N THR A 238 -14.70 -1.27 -1.69
CA THR A 238 -14.81 -2.68 -1.26
C THR A 238 -13.49 -3.21 -0.69
N GLU A 239 -12.43 -2.39 -0.65
CA GLU A 239 -11.11 -2.77 -0.14
C GLU A 239 -10.92 -2.42 1.35
N ASP A 240 -11.68 -1.47 1.92
CA ASP A 240 -11.66 -1.22 3.36
C ASP A 240 -12.12 -2.45 4.16
N SER A 241 -11.39 -2.70 5.24
CA SER A 241 -11.63 -3.79 6.20
C SER A 241 -11.94 -3.27 7.60
N THR A 242 -12.26 -1.98 7.74
CA THR A 242 -12.62 -1.36 9.01
C THR A 242 -13.94 -1.96 9.52
N ALA A 243 -13.93 -2.34 10.79
CA ALA A 243 -15.09 -2.98 11.41
C ALA A 243 -16.31 -2.03 11.41
N GLY A 244 -17.51 -2.61 11.25
CA GLY A 244 -18.76 -1.86 11.24
C GLY A 244 -19.26 -1.40 9.86
N LYS A 245 -18.46 -1.50 8.79
CA LYS A 245 -18.81 -0.96 7.45
C LYS A 245 -20.17 -1.39 6.93
N MET A 246 -20.46 -2.70 6.94
CA MET A 246 -21.77 -3.21 6.50
C MET A 246 -22.95 -2.62 7.30
N GLN A 247 -22.78 -2.39 8.61
CA GLN A 247 -23.83 -1.81 9.45
C GLN A 247 -24.03 -0.33 9.14
N ALA A 248 -22.93 0.42 8.98
CA ALA A 248 -22.98 1.83 8.62
C ALA A 248 -23.62 2.03 7.24
N ILE A 249 -23.19 1.28 6.21
CA ILE A 249 -23.79 1.30 4.87
C ILE A 249 -25.29 0.99 4.90
N ILE A 250 -25.75 0.03 5.72
CA ILE A 250 -27.20 -0.25 5.87
C ILE A 250 -27.93 0.95 6.50
N GLU A 251 -27.35 1.60 7.52
CA GLU A 251 -27.95 2.76 8.18
C GLU A 251 -27.92 4.03 7.31
N THR A 252 -26.93 4.21 6.44
CA THR A 252 -26.78 5.41 5.60
C THR A 252 -27.29 5.21 4.17
N SER A 253 -27.74 4.01 3.79
CA SER A 253 -28.10 3.64 2.41
C SER A 253 -29.12 4.56 1.75
N GLU A 254 -30.18 4.93 2.47
CA GLU A 254 -31.24 5.84 1.97
C GLU A 254 -30.67 7.23 1.67
N TRP A 255 -29.90 7.80 2.60
CA TRP A 255 -29.31 9.13 2.45
C TRP A 255 -28.22 9.17 1.35
N LEU A 256 -27.37 8.15 1.27
CA LEU A 256 -26.34 8.07 0.23
C LEU A 256 -26.95 7.93 -1.18
N SER A 257 -28.08 7.23 -1.31
CA SER A 257 -28.78 7.10 -2.60
C SER A 257 -29.49 8.41 -3.00
N TRP A 258 -29.97 9.18 -2.02
CA TRP A 258 -30.44 10.55 -2.26
C TRP A 258 -29.31 11.49 -2.70
N LEU A 259 -28.13 11.40 -2.09
CA LEU A 259 -26.96 12.21 -2.45
C LEU A 259 -26.52 11.98 -3.90
N GLU A 260 -26.40 10.71 -4.32
CA GLU A 260 -26.11 10.36 -5.73
C GLU A 260 -27.15 10.89 -6.72
N SER A 261 -28.43 10.81 -6.36
CA SER A 261 -29.52 11.28 -7.25
C SER A 261 -29.63 12.80 -7.30
N TYR A 262 -28.98 13.52 -6.38
CA TYR A 262 -28.92 14.97 -6.37
C TYR A 262 -27.74 15.49 -7.19
N GLU A 263 -26.56 14.85 -7.09
CA GLU A 263 -25.38 15.19 -7.89
C GLU A 263 -25.61 14.92 -9.39
N GLY A 264 -26.19 13.77 -9.73
CA GLY A 264 -26.52 13.43 -11.13
C GLY A 264 -27.72 14.17 -11.74
N SER A 265 -28.23 15.23 -11.10
CA SER A 265 -29.39 16.02 -11.60
C SER A 265 -29.06 17.48 -11.93
N ASP A 266 -27.82 17.93 -11.67
CA ASP A 266 -27.37 19.31 -11.95
C ASP A 266 -26.59 19.42 -13.28
N ASP A 267 -26.52 18.32 -14.06
CA ASP A 267 -25.84 18.19 -15.37
C ASP A 267 -26.83 17.86 -16.53
N ASP A 268 -28.14 17.77 -16.23
CA ASP A 268 -29.22 17.30 -17.14
C ASP A 268 -30.33 18.36 -17.42
N GLU A 269 -30.05 19.67 -17.23
CA GLU A 269 -31.01 20.78 -17.51
C GLU A 269 -30.61 21.69 -18.71
N ASP A 270 -30.04 21.13 -19.79
CA ASP A 270 -29.59 21.92 -20.96
C ASP A 270 -29.85 21.25 -22.34
N GLU A 271 -30.99 20.56 -22.56
CA GLU A 271 -31.44 20.14 -23.92
C GLU A 271 -32.94 19.74 -24.01
N ASP A 272 -33.87 20.72 -24.15
CA ASP A 272 -35.06 20.68 -25.05
C ASP A 272 -36.00 21.89 -24.81
N ASP A 273 -35.92 22.90 -25.68
CA ASP A 273 -36.93 23.99 -25.79
C ASP A 273 -36.99 24.50 -27.26
N GLU A 274 -37.38 23.63 -28.21
CA GLU A 274 -37.79 23.95 -29.62
C GLU A 274 -39.14 23.30 -30.02
#